data_AF-A0A928TE84-F1
#
_entry.id   AF-A0A928TE84-F1
#
_cell.length_a   1.000
_cell.length_b   1.000
_cell.length_c   1.000
_cell.angle_alpha   90.00
_cell.angle_beta   90.00
_cell.angle_gamma   90.00
#
_symmetry.space_group_name_H-M   'P 1'
#
loop_
_entity.id
_entity.type
_entity.pdbx_description
1 polymer ?
#
loop_
_entity_poly.entity_id
_entity_poly.type
_entity_poly.pdbx_seq_one_letter_code
_entity_poly.pdbx_strand_id
1 'polypeptide(L)'
;MLQTTILALLGLTAGLVLHFRWHPLRREFSDAWDFLRSHQALVPLCAGCLLLAGGGHGFSPDELEDWRALWLPLMRRAVTEMVVLFHATVPAWPLALLLPLALLILTIRVWRWPYRYGERVPVPEQKLVLVALSAGTLLWAGTEAAAMARAKLPEWLEMLKTGGRWLFVALTTAGVQVWLARLMVAWERPPDTEAERDTVAALESSFARWQNVFLLGAFNLVWMTWRAWRADENGPAAWLLPEFLALFAALPLITAVTSGSRPFWQVGAVALKALLRGLPWLLMLVATGAAVWTLVLYMTSLLAVHAGAHSWAVWPVRCLTALVLALLHLWLAPAAMLVILRRGMKVSGPNPAA
;
A
#
# COMPACT_ATOMS: atom_id res chain seq x y z
N MET A 1 36.20 -6.49 -5.70
CA MET A 1 34.73 -6.59 -5.76
C MET A 1 34.06 -5.28 -5.36
N LEU A 2 34.49 -4.64 -4.27
CA LEU A 2 33.99 -3.31 -3.88
C LEU A 2 34.10 -2.22 -4.97
N GLN A 3 35.23 -2.11 -5.69
CA GLN A 3 35.42 -1.11 -6.75
C GLN A 3 34.39 -1.23 -7.89
N THR A 4 34.08 -2.47 -8.31
CA THR A 4 33.08 -2.73 -9.35
C THR A 4 31.68 -2.37 -8.88
N THR A 5 31.38 -2.61 -7.61
CA THR A 5 30.09 -2.24 -6.99
C THR A 5 29.92 -0.73 -6.91
N ILE A 6 30.95 0.01 -6.48
CA ILE A 6 30.91 1.49 -6.44
C ILE A 6 30.69 2.06 -7.84
N LEU A 7 31.43 1.58 -8.86
CA LEU A 7 31.25 2.03 -10.24
C LEU A 7 29.84 1.72 -10.77
N ALA A 8 29.29 0.54 -10.46
CA ALA A 8 27.93 0.18 -10.86
C ALA A 8 26.87 1.08 -10.21
N LEU A 9 27.01 1.40 -8.93
CA LEU A 9 26.09 2.30 -8.21
C LEU A 9 26.18 3.74 -8.72
N LEU A 10 27.39 4.24 -8.99
CA LEU A 10 27.58 5.55 -9.59
C LEU A 10 26.96 5.61 -10.99
N GLY A 11 27.17 4.57 -11.81
CA GLY A 11 26.55 4.45 -13.12
C GLY A 11 25.03 4.42 -13.05
N LEU A 12 24.45 3.64 -12.13
CA LEU A 12 23.00 3.56 -11.91
C LEU A 12 22.43 4.90 -11.43
N THR A 13 23.12 5.57 -10.52
CA THR A 13 22.71 6.88 -9.98
C THR A 13 22.77 7.96 -11.06
N ALA A 14 23.87 8.06 -11.79
CA ALA A 14 24.02 9.00 -12.90
C ALA A 14 22.99 8.74 -14.01
N GLY A 15 22.78 7.46 -14.34
CA GLY A 15 21.75 7.02 -15.29
C GLY A 15 20.35 7.42 -14.84
N LEU A 16 20.01 7.24 -13.56
CA LEU A 16 18.72 7.65 -13.00
C LEU A 16 18.52 9.17 -13.03
N VAL A 17 19.53 9.95 -12.65
CA VAL A 17 19.46 11.43 -12.72
C VAL A 17 19.19 11.88 -14.15
N LEU A 18 19.90 11.29 -15.11
CA LEU A 18 19.73 11.57 -16.52
C LEU A 18 18.34 11.14 -17.02
N HIS A 19 17.90 9.95 -16.64
CA HIS A 19 16.59 9.39 -16.96
C HIS A 19 15.44 10.25 -16.44
N PHE A 20 15.51 10.71 -15.19
CA PHE A 20 14.49 11.59 -14.61
C PHE A 20 14.35 12.93 -15.34
N ARG A 21 15.44 13.45 -15.92
CA ARG A 21 15.42 14.71 -16.70
C ARG A 21 14.51 14.62 -17.92
N TRP A 22 14.49 13.46 -18.57
CA TRP A 22 13.73 13.22 -19.81
C TRP A 22 12.60 12.20 -19.66
N HIS A 23 12.25 11.85 -18.42
CA HIS A 23 11.25 10.83 -18.16
C HIS A 23 9.87 11.25 -18.68
N PRO A 24 9.17 10.42 -19.49
CA PRO A 24 7.83 10.76 -19.99
C PRO A 24 6.78 10.97 -18.88
N LEU A 25 6.99 10.35 -17.72
CA LEU A 25 6.15 10.49 -16.53
C LEU A 25 6.70 11.48 -15.49
N ARG A 26 7.60 12.39 -15.90
CA ARG A 26 8.21 13.39 -14.99
C ARG A 26 7.15 14.21 -14.26
N ARG A 27 6.05 14.54 -14.93
CA ARG A 27 4.95 15.31 -14.34
C ARG A 27 4.26 14.50 -13.23
N GLU A 28 3.96 13.23 -13.47
CA GLU A 28 3.34 12.34 -12.49
C GLU A 28 4.23 12.14 -11.25
N PHE A 29 5.55 12.03 -11.43
CA PHE A 29 6.49 11.98 -10.29
C PHE A 29 6.57 13.31 -9.53
N SER A 30 6.54 14.45 -10.22
CA SER A 30 6.56 15.77 -9.59
C SER A 30 5.27 16.03 -8.81
N ASP A 31 4.12 15.76 -9.43
CA ASP A 31 2.80 15.97 -8.83
C ASP A 31 2.59 15.05 -7.63
N ALA A 32 3.09 13.80 -7.68
CA ALA A 32 3.08 12.90 -6.53
C ALA A 32 3.92 13.43 -5.36
N TRP A 33 5.04 14.11 -5.65
CA TRP A 33 5.85 14.75 -4.63
C TRP A 33 5.15 15.98 -4.02
N ASP A 34 4.44 16.77 -4.84
CA ASP A 34 3.66 17.91 -4.34
C ASP A 34 2.42 17.45 -3.54
N PHE A 35 1.80 16.33 -3.92
CA PHE A 35 0.80 15.64 -3.09
C PHE A 35 1.39 15.28 -1.71
N LEU A 36 2.58 14.68 -1.68
CA LEU A 36 3.24 14.31 -0.42
C LEU A 36 3.56 15.54 0.44
N ARG A 37 4.01 16.64 -0.18
CA ARG A 37 4.29 17.91 0.51
C ARG A 37 3.04 18.54 1.13
N SER A 38 1.86 18.33 0.54
CA SER A 38 0.59 18.79 1.11
C SER A 38 0.05 17.87 2.22
N HIS A 39 0.56 16.64 2.33
CA HIS A 39 0.12 15.62 3.29
C HIS A 39 1.30 15.04 4.11
N GLN A 40 2.17 15.92 4.61
CA GLN A 40 3.44 15.53 5.26
C GLN A 40 3.25 14.57 6.44
N ALA A 41 2.12 14.64 7.14
CA ALA A 41 1.78 13.76 8.26
C ALA A 41 1.70 12.26 7.87
N LEU A 42 1.48 11.94 6.59
CA LEU A 42 1.49 10.56 6.11
C LEU A 42 2.88 9.92 6.23
N VAL A 43 3.95 10.70 6.07
CA VAL A 43 5.34 10.22 6.12
C VAL A 43 5.71 9.65 7.49
N PRO A 44 5.62 10.40 8.61
CA PRO A 44 5.94 9.85 9.92
C PRO A 44 4.96 8.74 10.33
N LEU A 45 3.70 8.78 9.90
CA LEU A 45 2.75 7.69 10.13
C LEU A 45 3.22 6.39 9.45
N CYS A 46 3.55 6.46 8.15
CA CYS A 46 4.05 5.31 7.40
C CYS A 46 5.39 4.80 7.94
N ALA A 47 6.31 5.72 8.28
CA ALA A 47 7.60 5.39 8.87
C ALA A 47 7.44 4.69 10.23
N GLY A 48 6.55 5.19 11.08
CA GLY A 48 6.20 4.54 12.35
C GLY A 48 5.65 3.13 12.14
N CYS A 49 4.80 2.94 11.13
CA CYS A 49 4.28 1.61 10.80
C CYS A 49 5.39 0.66 10.30
N LEU A 50 6.32 1.15 9.48
CA LEU A 50 7.48 0.38 9.00
C LEU A 50 8.43 0.00 10.14
N LEU A 51 8.65 0.90 11.11
CA LEU A 51 9.44 0.61 12.30
C LEU A 51 8.82 -0.50 13.16
N LEU A 52 7.51 -0.41 13.39
CA LEU A 52 6.78 -1.38 14.20
C LEU A 52 6.67 -2.74 13.50
N ALA A 53 6.51 -2.77 12.19
CA ALA A 53 6.41 -4.01 11.42
C ALA A 53 7.71 -4.84 11.44
N GLY A 54 8.85 -4.24 11.79
CA GLY A 54 10.16 -4.88 11.76
C GLY A 54 10.68 -4.99 10.33
N GLY A 55 11.78 -4.31 10.03
CA GLY A 55 12.39 -4.29 8.70
C GLY A 55 12.79 -5.69 8.21
N GLY A 56 12.55 -5.95 6.92
CA GLY A 56 12.81 -7.24 6.28
C GLY A 56 14.28 -7.64 6.27
N HIS A 57 14.53 -8.90 5.89
CA HIS A 57 15.87 -9.49 5.80
C HIS A 57 16.78 -8.63 4.91
N GLY A 58 17.90 -8.16 5.48
CA GLY A 58 18.94 -7.43 4.75
C GLY A 58 19.92 -8.40 4.10
N PHE A 59 20.69 -7.90 3.14
CA PHE A 59 21.81 -8.66 2.56
C PHE A 59 22.98 -8.74 3.55
N SER A 60 23.72 -9.83 3.49
CA SER A 60 24.98 -10.00 4.22
C SER A 60 26.06 -9.05 3.68
N PRO A 61 27.11 -8.75 4.46
CA PRO A 61 28.22 -7.91 4.01
C PRO A 61 28.86 -8.44 2.72
N ASP A 62 29.09 -9.76 2.65
CA ASP A 62 29.74 -10.41 1.51
C ASP A 62 28.89 -10.29 0.22
N GLU A 63 27.56 -10.39 0.33
CA GLU A 63 26.64 -10.20 -0.80
C GLU A 63 26.65 -8.77 -1.31
N LEU A 64 26.78 -7.77 -0.42
CA LEU A 64 26.81 -6.35 -0.81
C LEU A 64 28.08 -5.99 -1.60
N GLU A 65 29.18 -6.71 -1.39
CA GLU A 65 30.44 -6.44 -2.10
C GLU A 65 30.48 -7.00 -3.52
N ASP A 66 29.72 -8.05 -3.83
CA ASP A 66 29.68 -8.68 -5.16
C ASP A 66 28.45 -8.24 -5.98
N TRP A 67 28.56 -7.09 -6.65
CA TRP A 67 27.50 -6.58 -7.53
C TRP A 67 27.04 -7.60 -8.58
N ARG A 68 27.94 -8.45 -9.10
CA ARG A 68 27.62 -9.38 -10.18
C ARG A 68 26.64 -10.47 -9.71
N ALA A 69 26.79 -10.94 -8.49
CA ALA A 69 25.85 -11.85 -7.85
C ALA A 69 24.59 -11.13 -7.35
N LEU A 70 24.73 -9.87 -6.92
CA LEU A 70 23.70 -9.13 -6.20
C LEU A 70 22.63 -8.45 -7.07
N TRP A 71 23.00 -7.95 -8.26
CA TRP A 71 22.13 -7.03 -9.01
C TRP A 71 20.78 -7.66 -9.41
N LEU A 72 20.76 -8.94 -9.77
CA LEU A 72 19.56 -9.63 -10.22
C LEU A 72 18.60 -9.93 -9.06
N PRO A 73 19.04 -10.52 -7.93
CA PRO A 73 18.23 -10.63 -6.71
C PRO A 73 17.69 -9.28 -6.22
N LEU A 74 18.50 -8.23 -6.24
CA LEU A 74 18.08 -6.89 -5.85
C LEU A 74 16.98 -6.36 -6.77
N MET A 75 17.18 -6.41 -8.08
CA MET A 75 16.21 -5.93 -9.06
C MET A 75 14.90 -6.71 -8.95
N ARG A 76 14.97 -8.03 -8.74
CA ARG A 76 13.79 -8.88 -8.55
C ARG A 76 12.98 -8.48 -7.32
N ARG A 77 13.67 -8.26 -6.20
CA ARG A 77 13.03 -7.78 -4.97
C ARG A 77 12.43 -6.39 -5.19
N ALA A 78 13.14 -5.50 -5.86
CA ALA A 78 12.67 -4.16 -6.19
C ALA A 78 11.41 -4.16 -7.07
N VAL A 79 11.35 -4.99 -8.12
CA VAL A 79 10.15 -5.13 -8.96
C VAL A 79 8.99 -5.69 -8.14
N THR A 80 9.24 -6.68 -7.28
CA THR A 80 8.21 -7.28 -6.43
C THR A 80 7.63 -6.24 -5.48
N GLU A 81 8.48 -5.49 -4.77
CA GLU A 81 8.04 -4.43 -3.87
C GLU A 81 7.30 -3.32 -4.62
N MET A 82 7.76 -2.94 -5.81
CA MET A 82 7.09 -1.95 -6.65
C MET A 82 5.68 -2.36 -7.06
N VAL A 83 5.48 -3.63 -7.41
CA VAL A 83 4.14 -4.15 -7.74
C VAL A 83 3.28 -4.30 -6.49
N VAL A 84 3.87 -4.73 -5.36
CA VAL A 84 3.19 -4.81 -4.07
C VAL A 84 2.69 -3.44 -3.62
N LEU A 85 3.39 -2.33 -3.92
CA LEU A 85 2.93 -0.99 -3.59
C LEU A 85 1.54 -0.65 -4.15
N PHE A 86 1.15 -1.22 -5.29
CA PHE A 86 -0.20 -1.03 -5.80
C PHE A 86 -1.26 -1.62 -4.85
N HIS A 87 -0.86 -2.63 -4.08
CA HIS A 87 -1.73 -3.43 -3.22
C HIS A 87 -1.53 -3.19 -1.71
N ALA A 88 -0.37 -2.70 -1.29
CA ALA A 88 -0.02 -2.47 0.11
C ALA A 88 0.99 -1.32 0.22
N THR A 89 0.47 -0.09 0.33
CA THR A 89 1.29 1.13 0.40
C THR A 89 1.98 1.31 1.75
N VAL A 90 1.33 0.87 2.82
CA VAL A 90 1.82 0.96 4.21
C VAL A 90 1.69 -0.42 4.85
N PRO A 91 2.65 -0.88 5.67
CA PRO A 91 2.47 -2.08 6.47
C PRO A 91 1.25 -1.89 7.38
N ALA A 92 0.21 -2.67 7.11
CA ALA A 92 -1.10 -2.44 7.72
C ALA A 92 -1.24 -3.04 9.13
N TRP A 93 -0.31 -3.91 9.58
CA TRP A 93 -0.41 -4.53 10.91
C TRP A 93 -0.51 -3.53 12.07
N PRO A 94 0.37 -2.52 12.18
CA PRO A 94 0.23 -1.52 13.24
C PRO A 94 -1.08 -0.75 13.14
N LEU A 95 -1.53 -0.45 11.92
CA LEU A 95 -2.79 0.26 11.67
C LEU A 95 -4.02 -0.63 11.94
N ALA A 96 -3.90 -1.95 11.83
CA ALA A 96 -4.98 -2.88 12.09
C ALA A 96 -5.40 -2.87 13.56
N LEU A 97 -4.50 -2.48 14.48
CA LEU A 97 -4.83 -2.27 15.88
C LEU A 97 -5.82 -1.09 16.08
N LEU A 98 -5.92 -0.16 15.13
CA LEU A 98 -6.88 0.94 15.14
C LEU A 98 -8.21 0.58 14.44
N LEU A 99 -8.27 -0.57 13.75
CA LEU A 99 -9.46 -1.04 13.04
C LEU A 99 -10.70 -1.19 13.95
N PRO A 100 -10.61 -1.70 15.20
CA PRO A 100 -11.78 -1.79 16.07
C PRO A 100 -12.44 -0.44 16.32
N LEU A 101 -11.64 0.61 16.55
CA LEU A 101 -12.14 1.97 16.75
C LEU A 101 -12.79 2.51 15.47
N ALA A 102 -12.13 2.31 14.32
CA ALA A 102 -12.67 2.72 13.01
C ALA A 102 -14.01 2.06 12.69
N LEU A 103 -14.15 0.75 12.95
CA LEU A 103 -15.39 0.01 12.75
C LEU A 103 -16.49 0.39 13.74
N LEU A 104 -16.14 0.69 15.00
CA LEU A 104 -17.10 1.20 15.96
C LEU A 104 -17.67 2.55 15.50
N ILE A 105 -16.81 3.48 15.07
CA ILE A 105 -17.20 4.78 14.53
C ILE A 105 -18.08 4.58 13.29
N LEU A 106 -17.68 3.71 12.36
CA LEU A 106 -18.46 3.37 11.18
C LEU A 106 -19.85 2.84 11.53
N THR A 107 -19.92 1.89 12.47
CA THR A 107 -21.18 1.28 12.91
C THR A 107 -22.12 2.34 13.47
N ILE A 108 -21.64 3.20 14.38
CA ILE A 108 -22.42 4.30 14.96
C ILE A 108 -22.92 5.24 13.85
N ARG A 109 -22.05 5.58 12.88
CA ARG A 109 -22.35 6.52 11.81
C ARG A 109 -23.37 5.99 10.82
N VAL A 110 -23.24 4.74 10.38
CA VAL A 110 -24.20 4.07 9.47
C VAL A 110 -25.58 4.00 10.13
N TRP A 111 -25.64 3.75 11.44
CA TRP A 111 -26.90 3.69 12.18
C TRP A 111 -27.57 5.06 12.33
N ARG A 112 -26.77 6.10 12.59
CA ARG A 112 -27.28 7.46 12.82
C ARG A 112 -27.63 8.21 11.53
N TRP A 113 -26.92 7.94 10.43
CA TRP A 113 -27.06 8.66 9.15
C TRP A 113 -27.03 7.74 7.91
N PRO A 114 -27.97 6.78 7.78
CA PRO A 114 -27.91 5.75 6.74
C PRO A 114 -27.86 6.31 5.31
N TYR A 115 -28.56 7.41 5.05
CA TYR A 115 -28.61 8.07 3.74
C TYR A 115 -27.24 8.51 3.20
N ARG A 116 -26.28 8.86 4.08
CA ARG A 116 -24.93 9.26 3.66
C ARG A 116 -24.09 8.07 3.19
N TYR A 117 -24.47 6.85 3.54
CA TYR A 117 -23.74 5.61 3.26
C TYR A 117 -24.41 4.79 2.14
N GLY A 118 -25.29 5.41 1.34
CA GLY A 118 -25.93 4.78 0.18
C GLY A 118 -27.17 3.96 0.50
N GLU A 119 -27.64 3.96 1.75
CA GLU A 119 -28.82 3.22 2.18
C GLU A 119 -29.99 4.17 2.46
N ARG A 120 -31.10 3.97 1.75
CA ARG A 120 -32.36 4.67 2.05
C ARG A 120 -33.02 4.11 3.33
N VAL A 121 -32.83 2.83 3.60
CA VAL A 121 -33.26 2.12 4.80
C VAL A 121 -32.14 1.16 5.18
N PRO A 122 -31.68 1.17 6.44
CA PRO A 122 -30.56 0.33 6.81
C PRO A 122 -31.00 -1.13 6.90
N VAL A 123 -30.44 -1.97 6.02
CA VAL A 123 -30.78 -3.39 5.94
C VAL A 123 -30.28 -4.09 7.21
N PRO A 124 -31.06 -4.97 7.85
CA PRO A 124 -30.64 -5.63 9.09
C PRO A 124 -29.35 -6.45 8.91
N GLU A 125 -29.14 -7.04 7.74
CA GLU A 125 -27.95 -7.83 7.39
C GLU A 125 -26.65 -7.00 7.42
N GLN A 126 -26.63 -5.80 6.80
CA GLN A 126 -25.52 -4.82 6.93
C GLN A 126 -25.11 -4.64 8.41
N LYS A 127 -26.12 -4.37 9.26
CA LYS A 127 -25.88 -3.98 10.65
C LYS A 127 -25.26 -5.14 11.41
N LEU A 128 -25.78 -6.35 11.20
CA LEU A 128 -25.23 -7.56 11.79
C LEU A 128 -23.80 -7.80 11.36
N VAL A 129 -23.48 -7.62 10.08
CA VAL A 129 -22.09 -7.74 9.57
C VAL A 129 -21.16 -6.73 10.23
N LEU A 130 -21.55 -5.44 10.30
CA LEU A 130 -20.73 -4.40 10.92
C LEU A 130 -20.53 -4.62 12.43
N VAL A 131 -21.58 -5.04 13.14
CA VAL A 131 -21.49 -5.37 14.57
C VAL A 131 -20.59 -6.60 14.76
N ALA A 132 -20.73 -7.64 13.95
CA ALA A 132 -19.89 -8.84 14.01
C ALA A 132 -18.42 -8.51 13.72
N LEU A 133 -18.13 -7.67 12.73
CA LEU A 133 -16.77 -7.20 12.44
C LEU A 133 -16.21 -6.35 13.58
N SER A 134 -17.01 -5.47 14.16
CA SER A 134 -16.61 -4.64 15.30
C SER A 134 -16.28 -5.50 16.54
N ALA A 135 -17.14 -6.46 16.86
CA ALA A 135 -16.90 -7.38 17.98
C ALA A 135 -15.68 -8.28 17.71
N GLY A 136 -15.57 -8.84 16.50
CA GLY A 136 -14.46 -9.70 16.11
C GLY A 136 -13.10 -8.98 16.15
N THR A 137 -13.05 -7.74 15.66
CA THR A 137 -11.81 -6.92 15.73
C THR A 137 -11.43 -6.55 17.16
N LEU A 138 -12.39 -6.22 18.02
CA LEU A 138 -12.14 -5.96 19.44
C LEU A 138 -11.59 -7.19 20.16
N LEU A 139 -12.20 -8.36 19.95
CA LEU A 139 -11.73 -9.63 20.52
C LEU A 139 -10.31 -9.94 20.07
N TRP A 140 -10.04 -9.81 18.77
CA TRP A 140 -8.69 -10.03 18.22
C TRP A 140 -7.67 -9.03 18.79
N ALA A 141 -8.00 -7.74 18.86
CA ALA A 141 -7.10 -6.74 19.45
C ALA A 141 -6.79 -7.06 20.92
N GLY A 142 -7.76 -7.60 21.67
CA GLY A 142 -7.55 -8.13 23.02
C GLY A 142 -6.54 -9.29 23.05
N THR A 143 -6.61 -10.22 22.08
CA THR A 143 -5.62 -11.32 21.98
C THR A 143 -4.22 -10.82 21.60
N GLU A 144 -4.11 -9.81 20.74
CA GLU A 144 -2.83 -9.16 20.42
C GLU A 144 -2.24 -8.45 21.64
N ALA A 145 -3.05 -7.70 22.38
CA ALA A 145 -2.63 -7.04 23.62
C ALA A 145 -2.16 -8.05 24.68
N ALA A 146 -2.90 -9.15 24.86
CA ALA A 146 -2.49 -10.23 25.77
C ALA A 146 -1.17 -10.87 25.35
N ALA A 147 -0.96 -11.12 24.05
CA ALA A 147 0.29 -11.64 23.53
C ALA A 147 1.46 -10.66 23.72
N MET A 148 1.24 -9.36 23.49
CA MET A 148 2.24 -8.30 23.76
C MET A 148 2.60 -8.20 25.24
N ALA A 149 1.65 -8.46 26.14
CA ALA A 149 1.86 -8.56 27.57
C ALA A 149 2.55 -9.88 28.01
N ARG A 150 3.01 -10.69 27.06
CA ARG A 150 3.68 -12.00 27.27
C ARG A 150 2.79 -13.05 27.96
N ALA A 151 1.47 -12.93 27.83
CA ALA A 151 0.57 -13.99 28.28
C ALA A 151 0.79 -15.24 27.41
N LYS A 152 0.86 -16.42 28.05
CA LYS A 152 0.85 -17.69 27.32
C LYS A 152 -0.57 -17.96 26.83
N LEU A 153 -0.80 -17.83 25.53
CA LEU A 153 -2.07 -18.18 24.91
C LEU A 153 -2.08 -19.68 24.52
N PRO A 154 -3.22 -20.38 24.64
CA PRO A 154 -3.35 -21.74 24.15
C PRO A 154 -3.23 -21.79 22.62
N GLU A 155 -2.78 -22.92 22.07
CA GLU A 155 -2.45 -23.07 20.64
C GLU A 155 -3.60 -22.71 19.69
N TRP A 156 -4.83 -23.10 20.01
CA TRP A 156 -6.00 -22.75 19.20
C TRP A 156 -6.26 -21.24 19.17
N LEU A 157 -5.97 -20.53 20.27
CA LEU A 157 -6.13 -19.08 20.35
C LEU A 157 -4.98 -18.35 19.64
N GLU A 158 -3.78 -18.91 19.65
CA GLU A 158 -2.66 -18.46 18.80
C GLU A 158 -2.99 -18.59 17.31
N MET A 159 -3.59 -19.72 16.91
CA MET A 159 -4.06 -19.93 15.54
C MET A 159 -5.14 -18.92 15.15
N LEU A 160 -6.15 -18.68 16.01
CA LEU A 160 -7.18 -17.67 15.79
C LEU A 160 -6.61 -16.24 15.75
N LYS A 161 -5.68 -15.91 16.65
CA LYS A 161 -4.99 -14.61 16.65
C LYS A 161 -4.25 -14.39 15.33
N THR A 162 -3.53 -15.40 14.85
CA THR A 162 -2.78 -15.34 13.60
C THR A 162 -3.72 -15.23 12.40
N GLY A 163 -4.78 -16.05 12.34
CA GLY A 163 -5.80 -15.96 11.29
C GLY A 163 -6.52 -14.61 11.27
N GLY A 164 -6.90 -14.11 12.45
CA GLY A 164 -7.46 -12.77 12.63
C GLY A 164 -6.50 -11.68 12.17
N ARG A 165 -5.19 -11.82 12.45
CA ARG A 165 -4.16 -10.87 12.00
C ARG A 165 -4.16 -10.77 10.48
N TRP A 166 -4.15 -11.90 9.75
CA TRP A 166 -4.22 -11.88 8.29
C TRP A 166 -5.49 -11.18 7.78
N LEU A 167 -6.65 -11.52 8.34
CA LEU A 167 -7.93 -10.95 7.94
C LEU A 167 -7.97 -9.43 8.17
N PHE A 168 -7.60 -8.97 9.36
CA PHE A 168 -7.70 -7.55 9.71
C PHE A 168 -6.60 -6.72 9.07
N VAL A 169 -5.41 -7.27 8.86
CA VAL A 169 -4.37 -6.64 8.03
C VAL A 169 -4.89 -6.43 6.61
N ALA A 170 -5.50 -7.43 6.00
CA ALA A 170 -6.04 -7.34 4.64
C ALA A 170 -7.15 -6.28 4.51
N LEU A 171 -8.07 -6.22 5.48
CA LEU A 171 -9.13 -5.22 5.55
C LEU A 171 -8.57 -3.81 5.78
N THR A 172 -7.61 -3.65 6.68
CA THR A 172 -6.94 -2.37 6.93
C THR A 172 -6.18 -1.91 5.69
N THR A 173 -5.47 -2.81 5.01
CA THR A 173 -4.80 -2.50 3.74
C THR A 173 -5.81 -1.97 2.71
N ALA A 174 -6.95 -2.65 2.53
CA ALA A 174 -7.99 -2.19 1.61
C ALA A 174 -8.53 -0.80 1.98
N GLY A 175 -8.77 -0.57 3.27
CA GLY A 175 -9.22 0.72 3.79
C GLY A 175 -8.23 1.84 3.51
N VAL A 176 -6.94 1.62 3.81
CA VAL A 176 -5.85 2.58 3.58
C VAL A 176 -5.67 2.87 2.09
N GLN A 177 -5.72 1.85 1.23
CA GLN A 177 -5.61 2.03 -0.22
C GLN A 177 -6.75 2.89 -0.77
N VAL A 178 -7.99 2.59 -0.37
CA VAL A 178 -9.16 3.34 -0.81
C VAL A 178 -9.10 4.78 -0.29
N TRP A 179 -8.74 4.97 0.97
CA TRP A 179 -8.56 6.29 1.56
C TRP A 179 -7.49 7.12 0.84
N LEU A 180 -6.31 6.56 0.61
CA LEU A 180 -5.23 7.24 -0.12
C LEU A 180 -5.62 7.56 -1.56
N ALA A 181 -6.27 6.62 -2.25
CA ALA A 181 -6.76 6.84 -3.60
C ALA A 181 -7.80 7.97 -3.66
N ARG A 182 -8.67 8.08 -2.65
CA ARG A 182 -9.63 9.19 -2.56
C ARG A 182 -8.96 10.53 -2.29
N LEU A 183 -7.97 10.57 -1.40
CA LEU A 183 -7.15 11.77 -1.20
C LEU A 183 -6.50 12.22 -2.52
N MET A 184 -5.94 11.27 -3.27
CA MET A 184 -5.31 11.55 -4.56
C MET A 184 -6.30 12.07 -5.60
N VAL A 185 -7.50 11.47 -5.67
CA VAL A 185 -8.57 11.90 -6.57
C VAL A 185 -9.04 13.32 -6.24
N ALA A 186 -9.26 13.60 -4.95
CA ALA A 186 -9.70 14.92 -4.48
C ALA A 186 -8.60 15.98 -4.68
N TRP A 187 -7.32 15.60 -4.57
CA TRP A 187 -6.20 16.50 -4.85
C TRP A 187 -6.08 16.81 -6.34
N GLU A 188 -6.18 15.80 -7.21
CA GLU A 188 -6.09 15.95 -8.67
C GLU A 188 -7.29 16.70 -9.25
N ARG A 189 -8.48 16.47 -8.68
CA ARG A 189 -9.74 17.10 -9.08
C ARG A 189 -10.40 17.68 -7.84
N PRO A 190 -9.98 18.89 -7.44
CA PRO A 190 -10.54 19.53 -6.26
C PRO A 190 -12.06 19.67 -6.42
N PRO A 191 -12.83 19.16 -5.46
CA PRO A 191 -14.27 19.37 -5.43
C PRO A 191 -14.60 20.85 -5.23
N ASP A 192 -15.82 21.22 -5.62
CA ASP A 192 -16.31 22.61 -5.59
C ASP A 192 -16.41 23.17 -4.17
N THR A 193 -16.39 22.32 -3.14
CA THR A 193 -16.45 22.72 -1.72
C THR A 193 -15.15 22.42 -0.98
N GLU A 194 -14.67 23.37 -0.18
CA GLU A 194 -13.42 23.22 0.60
C GLU A 194 -13.51 22.07 1.63
N ALA A 195 -14.71 21.76 2.13
CA ALA A 195 -14.96 20.68 3.09
C ALA A 195 -14.64 19.27 2.54
N GLU A 196 -14.69 19.08 1.22
CA GLU A 196 -14.39 17.79 0.59
C GLU A 196 -12.87 17.57 0.35
N ARG A 197 -12.02 18.57 0.62
CA ARG A 197 -10.56 18.43 0.59
C ARG A 197 -9.97 17.89 1.89
N ASP A 198 -10.78 17.75 2.94
CA ASP A 198 -10.31 17.31 4.26
C ASP A 198 -9.98 15.80 4.26
N THR A 199 -8.88 15.45 4.94
CA THR A 199 -8.49 14.08 5.26
C THR A 199 -9.61 13.27 5.90
N VAL A 200 -10.43 13.93 6.73
CA VAL A 200 -11.59 13.36 7.39
C VAL A 200 -12.72 13.10 6.38
N ALA A 201 -12.96 14.01 5.43
CA ALA A 201 -13.96 13.80 4.38
C ALA A 201 -13.57 12.64 3.45
N ALA A 202 -12.29 12.50 3.09
CA ALA A 202 -11.79 11.36 2.35
C ALA A 202 -11.97 10.03 3.13
N LEU A 203 -11.81 10.05 4.45
CA LEU A 203 -12.05 8.90 5.31
C LEU A 203 -13.55 8.55 5.40
N GLU A 204 -14.41 9.54 5.67
CA GLU A 204 -15.87 9.37 5.73
C GLU A 204 -16.43 8.82 4.41
N SER A 205 -15.89 9.29 3.29
CA SER A 205 -16.31 8.86 1.97
C SER A 205 -15.69 7.53 1.53
N SER A 206 -14.64 7.06 2.21
CA SER A 206 -14.15 5.67 2.12
C SER A 206 -15.07 4.73 2.92
N PHE A 207 -15.51 5.16 4.10
CA PHE A 207 -16.51 4.48 4.92
C PHE A 207 -17.86 4.31 4.22
N ALA A 208 -18.28 5.29 3.41
CA ALA A 208 -19.45 5.17 2.52
C ALA A 208 -19.39 4.00 1.52
N ARG A 209 -18.21 3.38 1.33
CA ARG A 209 -17.95 2.29 0.39
C ARG A 209 -17.56 0.98 1.08
N TRP A 210 -17.90 0.82 2.36
CA TRP A 210 -17.40 -0.27 3.19
C TRP A 210 -17.59 -1.68 2.57
N GLN A 211 -18.65 -1.92 1.78
CA GLN A 211 -18.86 -3.18 1.08
C GLN A 211 -17.77 -3.47 0.04
N ASN A 212 -17.43 -2.48 -0.79
CA ASN A 212 -16.36 -2.63 -1.78
C ASN A 212 -14.99 -2.72 -1.10
N VAL A 213 -14.80 -1.99 0.00
CA VAL A 213 -13.59 -2.10 0.84
C VAL A 213 -13.46 -3.51 1.42
N PHE A 214 -14.57 -4.10 1.87
CA PHE A 214 -14.59 -5.47 2.39
C PHE A 214 -14.23 -6.49 1.31
N LEU A 215 -14.79 -6.38 0.11
CA LEU A 215 -14.46 -7.27 -1.01
C LEU A 215 -13.02 -7.08 -1.49
N LEU A 216 -12.52 -5.85 -1.52
CA LEU A 216 -11.10 -5.57 -1.76
C LEU A 216 -10.23 -6.17 -0.65
N GLY A 217 -10.69 -6.16 0.60
CA GLY A 217 -10.03 -6.84 1.72
C GLY A 217 -9.97 -8.35 1.55
N ALA A 218 -11.04 -8.98 1.06
CA ALA A 218 -11.04 -10.40 0.72
C ALA A 218 -10.04 -10.71 -0.41
N PHE A 219 -9.99 -9.88 -1.46
CA PHE A 219 -8.95 -9.97 -2.49
C PHE A 219 -7.54 -9.83 -1.88
N ASN A 220 -7.36 -8.88 -0.96
CA ASN A 220 -6.10 -8.67 -0.29
C ASN A 220 -5.66 -9.89 0.51
N LEU A 221 -6.59 -10.52 1.22
CA LEU A 221 -6.33 -11.74 1.99
C LEU A 221 -5.84 -12.88 1.09
N VAL A 222 -6.41 -13.04 -0.11
CA VAL A 222 -6.00 -14.09 -1.06
C VAL A 222 -4.56 -13.90 -1.52
N TRP A 223 -4.16 -12.70 -1.95
CA TRP A 223 -2.78 -12.52 -2.42
C TRP A 223 -1.78 -12.53 -1.27
N MET A 224 -2.17 -12.00 -0.09
CA MET A 224 -1.34 -12.03 1.11
C MET A 224 -1.06 -13.47 1.56
N THR A 225 -2.08 -14.32 1.59
CA THR A 225 -1.93 -15.75 1.89
C THR A 225 -1.12 -16.48 0.83
N TRP A 226 -1.30 -16.16 -0.46
CA TRP A 226 -0.44 -16.69 -1.52
C TRP A 226 1.02 -16.27 -1.32
N ARG A 227 1.30 -14.99 -1.00
CA ARG A 227 2.66 -14.53 -0.72
C ARG A 227 3.26 -15.27 0.48
N ALA A 228 2.48 -15.48 1.54
CA ALA A 228 2.91 -16.15 2.76
C ALA A 228 3.21 -17.64 2.57
N TRP A 229 2.40 -18.31 1.74
CA TRP A 229 2.55 -19.74 1.43
C TRP A 229 3.87 -20.05 0.70
N ARG A 230 4.48 -19.05 0.07
CA ARG A 230 5.73 -19.23 -0.67
C ARG A 230 6.94 -19.08 0.23
N ALA A 231 7.41 -20.21 0.76
CA ALA A 231 8.70 -20.28 1.44
C ALA A 231 9.90 -20.22 0.49
N ASP A 232 9.71 -20.57 -0.80
CA ASP A 232 10.79 -20.61 -1.79
C ASP A 232 10.63 -19.48 -2.82
N GLU A 233 11.56 -18.53 -2.76
CA GLU A 233 11.60 -17.41 -3.69
C GLU A 233 11.95 -17.88 -5.11
N ASN A 234 12.43 -19.10 -5.36
CA ASN A 234 12.95 -19.50 -6.68
C ASN A 234 11.98 -20.27 -7.59
N GLY A 235 10.80 -20.68 -7.11
CA GLY A 235 9.84 -21.47 -7.88
C GLY A 235 9.06 -20.70 -8.98
N PRO A 236 8.43 -21.39 -9.96
CA PRO A 236 7.61 -20.75 -11.00
C PRO A 236 6.44 -19.94 -10.44
N ALA A 237 5.91 -20.35 -9.29
CA ALA A 237 4.91 -19.56 -8.57
C ALA A 237 5.44 -18.16 -8.22
N ALA A 238 6.72 -18.04 -7.81
CA ALA A 238 7.40 -16.77 -7.52
C ALA A 238 7.28 -15.76 -8.66
N TRP A 239 7.35 -16.23 -9.91
CA TRP A 239 7.22 -15.42 -11.12
C TRP A 239 5.80 -14.94 -11.41
N LEU A 240 4.79 -15.70 -10.97
CA LEU A 240 3.38 -15.37 -11.23
C LEU A 240 2.79 -14.33 -10.27
N LEU A 241 3.41 -14.04 -9.11
CA LEU A 241 2.85 -13.03 -8.18
C LEU A 241 2.88 -11.63 -8.76
N PRO A 242 4.04 -11.13 -9.25
CA PRO A 242 4.11 -9.77 -9.75
C PRO A 242 3.19 -9.60 -10.96
N GLU A 243 3.06 -10.62 -11.81
CA GLU A 243 2.11 -10.62 -12.92
C GLU A 243 0.66 -10.54 -12.43
N PHE A 244 0.27 -11.42 -11.50
CA PHE A 244 -1.07 -11.43 -10.90
C PHE A 244 -1.39 -10.09 -10.25
N LEU A 245 -0.51 -9.57 -9.40
CA LEU A 245 -0.71 -8.29 -8.73
C LEU A 245 -0.75 -7.12 -9.74
N ALA A 246 0.09 -7.13 -10.78
CA ALA A 246 0.06 -6.12 -11.82
C ALA A 246 -1.30 -6.09 -12.56
N LEU A 247 -1.92 -7.26 -12.81
CA LEU A 247 -3.25 -7.36 -13.43
C LEU A 247 -4.36 -6.69 -12.62
N PHE A 248 -4.17 -6.53 -11.30
CA PHE A 248 -5.12 -5.89 -10.41
C PHE A 248 -4.64 -4.53 -9.88
N ALA A 249 -3.56 -3.97 -10.43
CA ALA A 249 -2.98 -2.71 -9.94
C ALA A 249 -3.96 -1.52 -9.91
N ALA A 250 -4.93 -1.50 -10.83
CA ALA A 250 -5.96 -0.45 -10.89
C ALA A 250 -7.14 -0.67 -9.93
N LEU A 251 -7.30 -1.88 -9.38
CA LEU A 251 -8.48 -2.26 -8.59
C LEU A 251 -8.72 -1.37 -7.36
N PRO A 252 -7.71 -1.02 -6.55
CA PRO A 252 -7.92 -0.19 -5.36
C PRO A 252 -8.37 1.23 -5.72
N LEU A 253 -7.77 1.81 -6.77
CA LEU A 253 -8.13 3.14 -7.27
C LEU A 253 -9.54 3.15 -7.85
N ILE A 254 -9.90 2.14 -8.67
CA ILE A 254 -11.26 2.05 -9.22
C ILE A 254 -12.29 1.87 -8.10
N THR A 255 -11.99 1.05 -7.10
CA THR A 255 -12.82 0.89 -5.90
C THR A 255 -13.09 2.22 -5.20
N ALA A 256 -12.09 3.10 -5.13
CA ALA A 256 -12.22 4.42 -4.51
C ALA A 256 -13.14 5.38 -5.29
N VAL A 257 -13.12 5.33 -6.63
CA VAL A 257 -13.88 6.24 -7.49
C VAL A 257 -15.28 5.74 -7.87
N THR A 258 -15.51 4.43 -7.91
CA THR A 258 -16.81 3.86 -8.28
C THR A 258 -17.83 3.95 -7.15
N SER A 259 -19.07 4.36 -7.42
CA SER A 259 -20.20 4.33 -6.47
C SER A 259 -20.28 3.01 -5.69
N GLY A 260 -20.64 3.07 -4.40
CA GLY A 260 -20.85 1.90 -3.55
C GLY A 260 -21.99 0.99 -4.02
N SER A 261 -22.87 1.49 -4.90
CA SER A 261 -24.00 0.74 -5.46
C SER A 261 -23.66 -0.16 -6.65
N ARG A 262 -22.43 -0.08 -7.21
CA ARG A 262 -22.03 -0.93 -8.34
C ARG A 262 -21.56 -2.30 -7.83
N PRO A 263 -21.99 -3.41 -8.46
CA PRO A 263 -21.50 -4.73 -8.09
C PRO A 263 -20.01 -4.86 -8.38
N PHE A 264 -19.29 -5.57 -7.51
CA PHE A 264 -17.82 -5.60 -7.52
C PHE A 264 -17.21 -6.17 -8.81
N TRP A 265 -17.89 -7.10 -9.50
CA TRP A 265 -17.43 -7.61 -10.80
C TRP A 265 -17.37 -6.50 -11.87
N GLN A 266 -18.27 -5.52 -11.82
CA GLN A 266 -18.20 -4.34 -12.71
C GLN A 266 -17.04 -3.42 -12.32
N VAL A 267 -16.76 -3.28 -11.03
CA VAL A 267 -15.57 -2.56 -10.53
C VAL A 267 -14.30 -3.22 -11.10
N GLY A 268 -14.22 -4.55 -11.06
CA GLY A 268 -13.14 -5.33 -11.67
C GLY A 268 -13.02 -5.13 -13.18
N ALA A 269 -14.12 -5.16 -13.92
CA ALA A 269 -14.10 -4.94 -15.37
C ALA A 269 -13.62 -3.51 -15.74
N VAL A 270 -14.05 -2.50 -14.98
CA VAL A 270 -13.58 -1.12 -15.16
C VAL A 270 -12.09 -1.00 -14.81
N ALA A 271 -11.63 -1.66 -13.75
CA ALA A 271 -10.23 -1.71 -13.37
C ALA A 271 -9.36 -2.33 -14.45
N LEU A 272 -9.77 -3.47 -15.02
CA LEU A 272 -9.04 -4.11 -16.10
C LEU A 272 -8.97 -3.21 -17.34
N LYS A 273 -10.07 -2.56 -17.71
CA LYS A 273 -10.10 -1.62 -18.85
C LYS A 273 -9.22 -0.40 -18.63
N ALA A 274 -9.19 0.15 -17.42
CA ALA A 274 -8.32 1.26 -17.05
C ALA A 274 -6.85 0.81 -17.06
N LEU A 275 -6.56 -0.37 -16.54
CA LEU A 275 -5.23 -0.97 -16.54
C LEU A 275 -4.71 -1.16 -17.96
N LEU A 276 -5.48 -1.78 -18.86
CA LEU A 276 -5.05 -2.03 -20.24
C LEU A 276 -4.64 -0.74 -20.98
N ARG A 277 -5.29 0.38 -20.68
CA ARG A 277 -4.95 1.70 -21.24
C ARG A 277 -3.73 2.34 -20.57
N GLY A 278 -3.60 2.15 -19.26
CA GLY A 278 -2.49 2.67 -18.45
C GLY A 278 -1.23 1.80 -18.50
N LEU A 279 -1.32 0.56 -18.99
CA LEU A 279 -0.29 -0.47 -18.88
C LEU A 279 1.09 -0.03 -19.38
N PRO A 280 1.27 0.54 -20.59
CA PRO A 280 2.62 0.92 -21.05
C PRO A 280 3.26 1.95 -20.11
N TRP A 281 2.46 2.88 -19.60
CA TRP A 281 2.92 3.91 -18.66
C TRP A 281 3.24 3.32 -17.29
N LEU A 282 2.42 2.39 -16.80
CA LEU A 282 2.71 1.67 -15.56
C LEU A 282 3.98 0.84 -15.66
N LEU A 283 4.23 0.18 -16.80
CA LEU A 283 5.48 -0.55 -17.02
C LEU A 283 6.70 0.37 -16.97
N MET A 284 6.62 1.57 -17.58
CA MET A 284 7.67 2.58 -17.46
C MET A 284 7.87 3.05 -16.02
N LEU A 285 6.78 3.27 -15.28
CA LEU A 285 6.82 3.64 -13.87
C LEU A 285 7.42 2.52 -13.00
N VAL A 286 7.09 1.26 -13.27
CA VAL A 286 7.66 0.09 -12.59
C VAL A 286 9.15 -0.03 -12.88
N ALA A 287 9.59 0.16 -14.12
CA ALA A 287 11.00 0.11 -14.47
C ALA A 287 11.82 1.18 -13.74
N THR A 288 11.35 2.44 -13.77
CA THR A 288 12.00 3.55 -13.07
C THR A 288 11.93 3.38 -11.55
N GLY A 289 10.77 3.00 -11.02
CA GLY A 289 10.55 2.73 -9.60
C GLY A 289 11.45 1.61 -9.09
N ALA A 290 11.58 0.50 -9.82
CA ALA A 290 12.45 -0.62 -9.46
C ALA A 290 13.93 -0.23 -9.45
N ALA A 291 14.37 0.62 -10.38
CA ALA A 291 15.75 1.13 -10.36
C ALA A 291 16.03 2.00 -9.12
N VAL A 292 15.11 2.92 -8.76
CA VAL A 292 15.22 3.71 -7.52
C VAL A 292 15.18 2.80 -6.29
N TRP A 293 14.26 1.85 -6.28
CA TRP A 293 14.08 0.91 -5.17
C TRP A 293 15.30 0.03 -4.96
N THR A 294 15.96 -0.40 -6.04
CA THR A 294 17.23 -1.14 -5.99
C THR A 294 18.30 -0.35 -5.26
N LEU A 295 18.46 0.94 -5.58
CA LEU A 295 19.39 1.82 -4.87
C LEU A 295 19.03 1.96 -3.39
N VAL A 296 17.74 2.17 -3.08
CA VAL A 296 17.29 2.33 -1.70
C VAL A 296 17.51 1.05 -0.89
N LEU A 297 17.17 -0.13 -1.43
CA LEU A 297 17.41 -1.41 -0.77
C LEU A 297 18.90 -1.66 -0.53
N TYR A 298 19.74 -1.36 -1.53
CA TYR A 298 21.19 -1.49 -1.38
C TYR A 298 21.70 -0.57 -0.26
N MET A 299 21.38 0.73 -0.31
CA MET A 299 21.87 1.71 0.65
C MET A 299 21.39 1.44 2.08
N THR A 300 20.12 1.05 2.24
CA THR A 300 19.56 0.71 3.56
C THR A 300 20.17 -0.58 4.13
N SER A 301 20.45 -1.57 3.29
CA SER A 301 21.16 -2.79 3.69
C SER A 301 22.61 -2.48 4.10
N LEU A 302 23.30 -1.65 3.32
CA LEU A 302 24.67 -1.21 3.63
C LEU A 302 24.74 -0.47 4.97
N LEU A 303 23.81 0.46 5.22
CA LEU A 303 23.73 1.18 6.49
C LEU A 303 23.44 0.24 7.67
N ALA A 304 22.55 -0.73 7.48
CA ALA A 304 22.23 -1.71 8.52
C ALA A 304 23.44 -2.58 8.90
N VAL A 305 24.24 -3.00 7.90
CA VAL A 305 25.50 -3.73 8.12
C VAL A 305 26.49 -2.89 8.93
N HIS A 306 26.70 -1.62 8.53
CA HIS A 306 27.64 -0.72 9.22
C HIS A 306 27.20 -0.37 10.65
N ALA A 307 25.90 -0.28 10.89
CA ALA A 307 25.38 -0.02 12.23
C ALA A 307 25.65 -1.20 13.18
N GLY A 308 25.71 -2.43 12.67
CA GLY A 308 25.95 -3.67 13.44
C GLY A 308 24.78 -4.04 14.35
N ALA A 309 24.25 -5.26 14.25
CA ALA A 309 22.95 -5.66 14.82
C ALA A 309 22.75 -5.44 16.33
N HIS A 310 23.82 -5.34 17.11
CA HIS A 310 23.78 -5.20 18.58
C HIS A 310 24.18 -3.81 19.10
N SER A 311 24.43 -2.84 18.22
CA SER A 311 24.81 -1.50 18.65
C SER A 311 23.59 -0.61 18.91
N TRP A 312 23.76 0.40 19.76
CA TRP A 312 22.75 1.45 19.95
C TRP A 312 22.54 2.29 18.67
N ALA A 313 23.54 2.33 17.78
CA ALA A 313 23.49 3.06 16.51
C ALA A 313 22.52 2.42 15.49
N VAL A 314 22.06 1.20 15.74
CA VAL A 314 21.01 0.53 14.93
C VAL A 314 19.70 1.31 14.96
N TRP A 315 19.34 1.93 16.09
CA TRP A 315 18.06 2.63 16.22
C TRP A 315 17.95 3.85 15.29
N PRO A 316 18.91 4.79 15.29
CA PRO A 316 18.94 5.87 14.31
C PRO A 316 18.89 5.37 12.86
N VAL A 317 19.62 4.30 12.53
CA VAL A 317 19.64 3.72 11.17
C VAL A 317 18.30 3.08 10.79
N ARG A 318 17.63 2.41 11.73
CA ARG A 318 16.27 1.88 11.51
C ARG A 318 15.27 3.01 11.29
N CYS A 319 15.32 4.06 12.11
CA CYS A 319 14.47 5.24 11.96
C CYS A 319 14.67 5.92 10.60
N LEU A 320 15.92 6.14 10.20
CA LEU A 320 16.25 6.72 8.91
C LEU A 320 15.78 5.82 7.75
N THR A 321 16.03 4.52 7.85
CA THR A 321 15.61 3.53 6.84
C THR A 321 14.10 3.52 6.68
N ALA A 322 13.35 3.48 7.79
CA ALA A 322 11.89 3.53 7.77
C ALA A 322 11.37 4.84 7.18
N LEU A 323 12.03 5.97 7.44
CA LEU A 323 11.68 7.26 6.86
C LEU A 323 11.91 7.29 5.35
N VAL A 324 13.06 6.80 4.87
CA VAL A 324 13.39 6.73 3.45
C VAL A 324 12.42 5.81 2.71
N LEU A 325 12.12 4.63 3.27
CA LEU A 325 11.13 3.72 2.70
C LEU A 325 9.72 4.32 2.72
N ALA A 326 9.32 4.99 3.80
CA ALA A 326 8.03 5.69 3.85
C ALA A 326 7.90 6.76 2.76
N LEU A 327 8.94 7.57 2.57
CA LEU A 327 9.00 8.56 1.49
C LEU A 327 8.89 7.88 0.13
N LEU A 328 9.62 6.79 -0.08
CA LEU A 328 9.59 6.04 -1.34
C LEU A 328 8.21 5.45 -1.64
N HIS A 329 7.58 4.81 -0.65
CA HIS A 329 6.24 4.24 -0.74
C HIS A 329 5.20 5.33 -1.08
N LEU A 330 5.22 6.43 -0.32
CA LEU A 330 4.27 7.53 -0.45
C LEU A 330 4.56 8.47 -1.62
N TRP A 331 5.69 8.31 -2.30
CA TRP A 331 5.97 9.00 -3.56
C TRP A 331 5.58 8.15 -4.76
N LEU A 332 5.99 6.87 -4.79
CA LEU A 332 5.75 5.99 -5.92
C LEU A 332 4.29 5.53 -6.02
N ALA A 333 3.60 5.30 -4.90
CA ALA A 333 2.20 4.87 -4.94
C ALA A 333 1.26 5.95 -5.51
N PRO A 334 1.32 7.23 -5.07
CA PRO A 334 0.56 8.30 -5.72
C PRO A 334 0.94 8.53 -7.18
N ALA A 335 2.21 8.40 -7.56
CA ALA A 335 2.63 8.49 -8.96
C ALA A 335 1.95 7.40 -9.81
N ALA A 336 1.84 6.17 -9.30
CA ALA A 336 1.11 5.10 -9.96
C ALA A 336 -0.39 5.38 -10.07
N MET A 337 -0.99 5.91 -9.00
CA MET A 337 -2.40 6.35 -9.01
C MET A 337 -2.64 7.43 -10.07
N LEU A 338 -1.76 8.43 -10.18
CA LEU A 338 -1.83 9.47 -11.21
C LEU A 338 -1.75 8.91 -12.62
N VAL A 339 -0.86 7.95 -12.87
CA VAL A 339 -0.77 7.27 -14.17
C VAL A 339 -2.12 6.61 -14.51
N ILE A 340 -2.71 5.88 -13.58
CA ILE A 340 -4.01 5.22 -13.83
C ILE A 340 -5.14 6.27 -13.98
N LEU A 341 -5.15 7.33 -13.16
CA LEU A 341 -6.14 8.42 -13.20
C LEU A 341 -6.13 9.17 -14.53
N ARG A 342 -4.94 9.50 -15.05
CA ARG A 342 -4.76 10.37 -16.22
C ARG A 342 -4.72 9.59 -17.53
N ARG A 343 -4.10 8.41 -17.53
CA ARG A 343 -3.87 7.61 -18.74
C ARG A 343 -4.83 6.41 -18.84
N GLY A 344 -5.15 5.78 -17.71
CA GLY A 344 -6.04 4.62 -17.67
C GLY A 344 -7.52 4.98 -17.75
N MET A 345 -7.94 5.93 -16.91
CA MET A 345 -9.29 6.46 -16.92
C MET A 345 -9.37 7.59 -17.95
N LYS A 346 -9.87 7.26 -19.16
CA LYS A 346 -10.39 8.29 -20.07
C LYS A 346 -11.54 8.97 -19.34
N VAL A 347 -11.26 10.13 -18.75
CA VAL A 347 -12.33 11.06 -18.41
C VAL A 347 -12.79 11.63 -19.74
N SER A 348 -13.91 11.10 -20.23
CA SER A 348 -14.79 11.94 -21.03
C SER A 348 -14.91 13.24 -20.23
N GLY A 349 -14.46 14.36 -20.80
CA GLY A 349 -14.49 15.66 -20.14
C GLY A 349 -15.87 15.97 -19.54
N PRO A 350 -15.97 17.01 -18.71
CA PRO A 350 -17.26 17.41 -18.16
C PRO A 350 -18.25 17.51 -19.31
N ASN A 351 -19.38 16.81 -19.21
CA ASN A 351 -20.52 17.10 -20.07
C ASN A 351 -20.96 18.51 -19.67
N PRO A 352 -20.76 19.56 -20.48
CA PRO A 352 -21.32 20.85 -20.17
C PRO A 352 -22.81 20.72 -20.50
N ALA A 353 -23.63 20.67 -19.46
CA ALA A 353 -25.10 20.50 -19.49
C ALA A 353 -25.61 19.11 -19.93
N ALA A 354 -26.20 18.39 -18.95
CA ALA A 354 -27.39 17.57 -19.14
C ALA A 354 -28.19 17.58 -17.83
#